data_AF-A0A2V8J2L3-F1
#
_entry.id   AF-A0A2V8J2L3-F1
#
_cell.length_a   1.000
_cell.length_b   1.000
_cell.length_c   1.000
_cell.angle_alpha   90.00
_cell.angle_beta   90.00
_cell.angle_gamma   90.00
#
_symmetry.space_group_name_H-M   'P 1'
#
loop_
_entity.id
_entity.type
_entity.pdbx_description
1 polymer ?
#
loop_
_entity_poly.entity_id
_entity_poly.type
_entity_poly.pdbx_seq_one_letter_code
_entity_poly.pdbx_strand_id
1 'polypeptide(L)'
;MTACGRSRRRETCCPGVIVTDLGLPGIDGFEMCRRLQNDERRREVPIVAITGRYFSPADVARARREGCRAVLIKPFVGDDLVAEVERIRKRG
;
A
#
# COMPACT_ATOMS: atom_id res chain seq x y z
N MET A 1 1.95 24.22 -4.09
CA MET A 1 2.94 23.44 -4.87
C MET A 1 2.26 22.14 -5.30
N THR A 2 1.17 22.27 -6.05
CA THR A 2 0.22 21.18 -6.32
C THR A 2 0.03 21.10 -7.82
N ALA A 3 0.59 20.06 -8.45
CA ALA A 3 0.18 19.63 -9.77
C ALA A 3 0.63 18.19 -9.99
N CYS A 4 -0.27 17.23 -9.83
CA CYS A 4 -0.19 15.96 -10.54
C CYS A 4 -1.42 15.91 -11.46
N GLY A 5 -1.30 16.60 -12.59
CA GLY A 5 -2.28 16.66 -13.66
C GLY A 5 -2.07 15.51 -14.64
N ARG A 6 -3.18 14.85 -14.98
CA ARG A 6 -3.43 13.88 -16.05
C ARG A 6 -2.34 13.69 -17.13
N SER A 7 -1.87 12.43 -17.20
CA SER A 7 -1.45 11.66 -18.39
C SER A 7 -0.25 12.14 -19.25
N ARG A 8 0.72 11.21 -19.38
CA ARG A 8 1.85 11.11 -20.35
C ARG A 8 3.18 11.78 -19.97
N ARG A 9 3.97 11.11 -19.11
CA ARG A 9 5.41 10.75 -19.27
C ARG A 9 5.91 10.12 -17.96
N ARG A 10 6.98 9.31 -18.05
CA ARG A 10 7.68 8.68 -16.92
C ARG A 10 8.46 9.74 -16.12
N GLU A 11 7.74 10.68 -15.52
CA GLU A 11 8.26 11.47 -14.43
C GLU A 11 8.02 10.63 -13.18
N THR A 12 9.10 10.25 -12.50
CA THR A 12 9.03 9.54 -11.21
C THR A 12 8.46 10.48 -10.16
N CYS A 13 7.15 10.74 -10.22
CA CYS A 13 6.44 11.33 -9.11
C CYS A 13 6.39 10.27 -8.00
N CYS A 14 6.95 10.59 -6.84
CA CYS A 14 6.77 9.73 -5.68
C CYS A 14 5.27 9.68 -5.35
N PRO A 15 4.63 8.50 -5.35
CA PRO A 15 3.22 8.40 -5.00
C PRO A 15 3.03 8.83 -3.54
N GLY A 16 1.90 9.48 -3.23
CA GLY A 16 1.58 9.87 -1.85
C GLY A 16 1.18 8.69 -0.96
N VAL A 17 0.66 7.61 -1.57
CA VAL A 17 0.29 6.35 -0.94
C VAL A 17 0.40 5.24 -1.98
N ILE A 18 0.86 4.05 -1.59
CA ILE A 18 0.80 2.83 -2.42
C ILE A 18 -0.34 1.96 -1.90
N VAL A 19 -1.19 1.50 -2.80
CA VAL A 19 -2.25 0.52 -2.50
C VAL A 19 -1.96 -0.73 -3.31
N THR A 20 -1.91 -1.90 -2.68
CA THR A 20 -1.58 -3.16 -3.36
C THR A 20 -2.35 -4.35 -2.84
N ASP A 21 -2.63 -5.33 -3.71
CA ASP A 21 -3.15 -6.63 -3.29
C ASP A 21 -2.01 -7.55 -2.83
N LEU A 22 -2.19 -8.28 -1.73
CA LEU A 22 -1.25 -9.31 -1.25
C LEU A 22 -1.53 -10.68 -1.90
N GLY A 23 -2.74 -10.92 -2.37
CA GLY A 23 -3.17 -12.18 -2.97
C GLY A 23 -2.85 -12.32 -4.46
N LEU A 24 -1.93 -11.52 -5.00
CA LEU A 24 -1.56 -11.52 -6.42
C LEU A 24 -1.01 -12.90 -6.86
N PRO A 25 -1.48 -13.48 -7.99
CA PRO A 25 -0.87 -14.69 -8.51
C PRO A 25 0.55 -14.42 -9.03
N GLY A 26 1.47 -15.32 -8.73
CA GLY A 26 2.85 -15.27 -9.25
C GLY A 26 3.80 -14.30 -8.54
N ILE A 27 3.33 -13.56 -7.53
CA ILE A 27 4.16 -12.64 -6.72
C ILE A 27 3.80 -12.83 -5.24
N ASP A 28 4.81 -12.97 -4.39
CA ASP A 28 4.59 -12.84 -2.93
C ASP A 28 4.43 -11.35 -2.60
N GLY A 29 3.18 -10.94 -2.32
CA GLY A 29 2.86 -9.56 -1.98
C GLY A 29 3.57 -9.05 -0.73
N PHE A 30 3.90 -9.92 0.22
CA PHE A 30 4.67 -9.55 1.40
C PHE A 30 6.11 -9.18 1.03
N GLU A 31 6.75 -10.01 0.21
CA GLU A 31 8.10 -9.75 -0.30
C GLU A 31 8.15 -8.47 -1.13
N MET A 32 7.11 -8.20 -1.93
CA MET A 32 7.00 -6.96 -2.68
C MET A 32 6.94 -5.74 -1.76
N CYS A 33 6.13 -5.78 -0.70
CA CYS A 33 6.09 -4.70 0.31
C CYS A 33 7.45 -4.48 0.96
N ARG A 34 8.13 -5.57 1.35
CA ARG A 34 9.49 -5.52 1.90
C ARG A 34 10.47 -4.81 0.95
N ARG A 35 10.44 -5.16 -0.34
CA ARG A 35 11.29 -4.52 -1.36
C ARG A 35 11.00 -3.04 -1.55
N LEU A 36 9.72 -2.65 -1.52
CA LEU A 36 9.33 -1.24 -1.62
C LEU A 36 9.84 -0.41 -0.44
N GLN A 37 9.83 -0.99 0.76
CA GLN A 37 10.28 -0.34 1.99
C GLN A 37 11.81 -0.27 2.10
N ASN A 38 12.53 -1.15 1.40
CA ASN A 38 13.98 -1.12 1.29
C ASN A 38 14.49 -0.27 0.11
N ASP A 39 13.62 0.22 -0.79
CA ASP A 39 14.01 1.16 -1.86
C ASP A 39 14.04 2.59 -1.29
N GLU A 40 15.21 3.21 -1.26
CA GLU A 40 15.44 4.55 -0.70
C GLU A 40 14.50 5.61 -1.27
N ARG A 41 14.07 5.46 -2.53
CA ARG A 41 13.17 6.41 -3.20
C ARG A 41 11.71 6.28 -2.77
N ARG A 42 11.37 5.19 -2.06
CA ARG A 42 9.98 4.76 -1.82
C ARG A 42 9.71 4.38 -0.37
N ARG A 43 10.74 4.23 0.46
CA ARG A 43 10.61 3.86 1.88
C ARG A 43 9.69 4.79 2.68
N GLU A 44 9.60 6.06 2.28
CA GLU A 44 8.77 7.06 2.96
C GLU A 44 7.29 7.00 2.51
N VAL A 45 6.99 6.29 1.42
CA VAL A 45 5.63 6.17 0.92
C VAL A 45 4.88 5.10 1.72
N PRO A 46 3.78 5.45 2.40
CA PRO A 46 3.04 4.47 3.18
C PRO A 46 2.28 3.50 2.27
N ILE A 47 2.26 2.23 2.66
CA ILE A 47 1.63 1.14 1.91
C ILE A 47 0.34 0.69 2.61
N VAL A 48 -0.78 0.63 1.86
CA VAL A 48 -2.02 -0.06 2.23
C VAL A 48 -2.04 -1.40 1.51
N ALA A 49 -1.97 -2.49 2.27
CA ALA A 49 -2.22 -3.82 1.75
C ALA A 49 -3.72 -4.10 1.67
N ILE A 50 -4.16 -4.70 0.59
CA ILE A 50 -5.50 -5.22 0.37
C ILE A 50 -5.37 -6.74 0.25
N THR A 51 -6.27 -7.53 0.84
CA THR A 51 -6.18 -8.99 0.72
C THR A 51 -7.51 -9.67 0.91
N GLY A 52 -7.79 -10.71 0.12
CA GLY A 52 -8.93 -11.61 0.32
C GLY A 52 -8.53 -13.01 0.80
N ARG A 53 -7.22 -13.29 0.93
CA ARG A 53 -6.69 -14.62 1.28
C ARG A 53 -5.92 -14.66 2.60
N TYR A 54 -5.45 -13.50 3.06
CA TYR A 54 -4.57 -13.36 4.23
C TYR A 54 -5.26 -12.54 5.30
N PHE A 55 -6.07 -13.18 6.14
CA PHE A 55 -6.94 -12.52 7.12
C PHE A 55 -6.65 -12.96 8.56
N SER A 56 -5.66 -13.84 8.78
CA SER A 56 -5.29 -14.23 10.15
C SER A 56 -4.58 -13.06 10.86
N PRO A 57 -4.64 -13.00 12.20
CA PRO A 57 -3.84 -12.04 12.97
C PRO A 57 -2.34 -12.14 12.65
N ALA A 58 -1.84 -13.35 12.37
CA ALA A 58 -0.45 -13.59 11.98
C ALA A 58 -0.11 -12.96 10.62
N ASP A 59 -1.02 -13.04 9.65
CA ASP A 59 -0.87 -12.42 8.34
C ASP A 59 -0.85 -10.90 8.43
N VAL A 60 -1.77 -10.32 9.20
CA VAL A 60 -1.82 -8.86 9.43
C VAL A 60 -0.55 -8.39 10.13
N ALA A 61 -0.07 -9.14 11.12
CA ALA A 61 1.20 -8.87 11.78
C ALA A 61 2.39 -8.98 10.82
N ARG A 62 2.39 -9.98 9.93
CA ARG A 62 3.41 -10.14 8.88
C ARG A 62 3.38 -8.94 7.95
N ALA A 63 2.24 -8.55 7.39
CA ALA A 63 2.13 -7.41 6.48
C ALA A 63 2.70 -6.13 7.11
N ARG A 64 2.43 -5.90 8.40
CA ARG A 64 3.01 -4.77 9.15
C ARG A 64 4.52 -4.84 9.30
N ARG A 65 5.07 -6.02 9.60
CA ARG A 65 6.53 -6.23 9.67
C ARG A 65 7.22 -6.01 8.32
N GLU A 66 6.57 -6.37 7.22
CA GLU A 66 7.05 -6.12 5.86
C GLU A 66 6.77 -4.69 5.37
N GLY A 67 6.35 -3.81 6.30
CA GLY A 67 6.22 -2.37 6.13
C GLY A 67 4.92 -1.89 5.47
N CYS A 68 3.86 -2.70 5.52
CA CYS A 68 2.50 -2.20 5.28
C CYS A 68 2.03 -1.38 6.50
N ARG A 69 1.60 -0.14 6.28
CA ARG A 69 1.05 0.72 7.34
C ARG A 69 -0.39 0.36 7.70
N ALA A 70 -1.11 -0.23 6.75
CA ALA A 70 -2.50 -0.63 6.86
C ALA A 70 -2.75 -1.94 6.10
N VAL A 71 -3.76 -2.68 6.54
CA VAL A 71 -4.26 -3.88 5.86
C VAL A 71 -5.78 -3.81 5.82
N LEU A 72 -6.36 -3.88 4.62
CA LEU A 72 -7.78 -3.97 4.36
C LEU A 72 -8.12 -5.38 3.87
N ILE A 73 -9.05 -6.03 4.56
CA ILE A 73 -9.49 -7.39 4.23
C ILE A 73 -10.73 -7.29 3.36
N LYS A 74 -10.70 -7.93 2.18
CA LYS A 74 -11.87 -8.05 1.30
C LYS A 74 -12.90 -9.00 1.93
N PRO A 75 -14.21 -8.75 1.74
CA PRO A 75 -14.79 -7.61 1.02
C PRO A 75 -14.83 -6.34 1.88
N PHE A 76 -14.66 -5.19 1.22
CA PHE A 76 -14.84 -3.84 1.78
C PHE A 76 -15.50 -2.95 0.73
N VAL A 77 -16.12 -1.85 1.15
CA VAL A 77 -16.70 -0.86 0.22
C VAL A 77 -15.65 0.19 -0.17
N GLY A 78 -15.87 0.90 -1.28
CA GLY A 78 -14.91 1.90 -1.77
C GLY A 78 -14.55 2.95 -0.72
N ASP A 79 -15.53 3.37 0.07
CA ASP A 79 -15.34 4.37 1.13
C ASP A 79 -14.40 3.90 2.24
N ASP A 80 -14.33 2.60 2.55
CA ASP A 80 -13.40 2.04 3.54
C ASP A 80 -11.95 2.25 3.09
N LEU A 81 -11.69 2.00 1.80
CA LEU A 81 -10.37 2.23 1.21
C LEU A 81 -10.00 3.71 1.20
N VAL A 82 -10.94 4.58 0.81
CA VAL A 82 -10.72 6.03 0.80
C VAL A 82 -10.42 6.53 2.21
N ALA A 83 -11.21 6.13 3.21
CA ALA A 83 -11.01 6.49 4.60
C ALA A 83 -9.64 6.04 5.10
N GLU A 84 -9.22 4.82 4.77
CA GLU A 84 -7.93 4.29 5.21
C GLU A 84 -6.75 5.01 4.56
N VAL A 85 -6.83 5.28 3.26
CA VAL A 85 -5.83 6.07 2.51
C VAL A 85 -5.69 7.47 3.11
N GLU A 86 -6.80 8.14 3.38
CA GLU A 86 -6.80 9.48 3.99
C GLU A 86 -6.25 9.45 5.43
N ARG A 87 -6.58 8.41 6.21
CA ARG A 87 -6.08 8.21 7.58
C ARG A 87 -4.57 8.06 7.60
N ILE A 88 -3.99 7.31 6.66
CA ILE A 88 -2.54 7.08 6.63
C ILE A 88 -1.76 8.24 6.01
N ARG A 89 -2.35 8.97 5.05
CA ARG A 89 -1.72 10.15 4.42
C ARG A 89 -1.54 11.29 5.43
N LYS A 90 -2.50 11.48 6.33
CA LYS A 90 -2.48 12.54 7.37
C LYS A 90 -1.49 12.29 8.51
N ARG A 91 -0.90 11.09 8.61
CA ARG A 91 0.07 10.74 9.66
C ARG A 91 1.52 10.92 9.19
N GLY A 92 1.77 11.87 8.29
CA GLY A 92 3.08 12.28 7.79
C GLY A 92 3.33 13.75 8.08
#